data_AF-A0A0D7BE93-F1
#
_entry.id   AF-A0A0D7BE93-F1
#
_cell.length_a   1.000
_cell.length_b   1.000
_cell.length_c   1.000
_cell.angle_alpha   90.00
_cell.angle_beta   90.00
_cell.angle_gamma   90.00
#
_symmetry.space_group_name_H-M   'P 1'
#
loop_
_entity.id
_entity.type
_entity.pdbx_description
1 polymer ?
#
loop_
_entity_poly.entity_id
_entity_poly.type
_entity_poly.pdbx_seq_one_letter_code
_entity_poly.pdbx_strand_id
1 'polypeptide(L)'
;MSATRTSAAVSIPHPHQPDTTLVGTLEHSGKTEGKKIALILHGSGGHKDYVYQKRLAQRLPVDSFRFDFRGCHESTGTWREGAIDADIEDIQVVVDFLKETYAYVVDIIVGHSRGSISAMHWLCTSPDAASVSAFVNVSSRYRLEKLLDTAVWLTEESRELLRTQGYYLWSTTVARKPVQLKVYDGDLERFMKLGDTSIVWTRFPKGVNVLTVHGLDDAIVPVYDATLWAQAYEQRHPGTHNLHLVEDCGHNFSKPGQRDALVAEITRWYELHRNEQLRTGVWRTVAPEDAKGKL
;
A
#
# COMPACT_ATOMS: atom_id res chain seq x y z
N MET A 1 -12.67 19.34 -20.76
CA MET A 1 -13.60 19.25 -19.61
C MET A 1 -13.29 17.95 -18.89
N SER A 2 -12.88 18.00 -17.61
CA SER A 2 -12.71 16.78 -16.82
C SER A 2 -14.06 16.07 -16.74
N ALA A 3 -14.14 14.78 -17.07
CA ALA A 3 -15.35 14.00 -16.87
C ALA A 3 -15.76 14.12 -15.39
N THR A 4 -17.04 14.37 -15.13
CA THR A 4 -17.59 14.40 -13.76
C THR A 4 -17.39 13.01 -13.14
N ARG A 5 -16.56 12.93 -12.09
CA ARG A 5 -16.37 11.69 -11.32
C ARG A 5 -17.50 11.52 -10.32
N THR A 6 -17.97 10.29 -10.19
CA THR A 6 -18.93 9.88 -9.18
C THR A 6 -18.23 9.04 -8.12
N SER A 7 -18.50 9.33 -6.85
CA SER A 7 -18.06 8.52 -5.71
C SER A 7 -19.22 7.63 -5.25
N ALA A 8 -19.02 6.31 -5.22
CA ALA A 8 -20.00 5.35 -4.75
C ALA A 8 -19.43 4.52 -3.58
N ALA A 9 -20.17 4.41 -2.48
CA ALA A 9 -19.85 3.48 -1.41
C ALA A 9 -20.20 2.05 -1.85
N VAL A 10 -19.33 1.10 -1.53
CA VAL A 10 -19.45 -0.31 -1.93
C VAL A 10 -19.18 -1.18 -0.72
N SER A 11 -20.06 -2.15 -0.46
CA SER A 11 -19.91 -3.15 0.59
C SER A 11 -19.74 -4.53 -0.04
N ILE A 12 -18.68 -5.24 0.33
CA ILE A 12 -18.26 -6.51 -0.26
C ILE A 12 -18.27 -7.58 0.85
N PRO A 13 -19.25 -8.49 0.88
CA PRO A 13 -19.24 -9.60 1.82
C PRO A 13 -18.01 -10.48 1.60
N HIS A 14 -17.32 -10.84 2.69
CA HIS A 14 -16.10 -11.65 2.58
C HIS A 14 -16.46 -13.15 2.43
N PRO A 15 -16.10 -13.81 1.31
CA PRO A 15 -16.57 -15.17 1.01
C PRO A 15 -16.05 -16.24 1.98
N HIS A 16 -14.90 -16.02 2.61
CA HIS A 16 -14.28 -16.96 3.53
C HIS A 16 -14.40 -16.55 5.02
N GLN A 17 -15.06 -15.43 5.31
CA GLN A 17 -15.17 -14.87 6.67
C GLN A 17 -16.59 -14.32 6.86
N PRO A 18 -17.56 -15.15 7.29
CA PRO A 18 -18.99 -14.81 7.28
C PRO A 18 -19.36 -13.50 8.00
N ASP A 19 -18.62 -13.14 9.06
CA ASP A 19 -18.85 -11.91 9.85
C ASP A 19 -18.06 -10.70 9.35
N THR A 20 -17.35 -10.84 8.22
CA THR A 20 -16.52 -9.80 7.62
C THR A 20 -17.15 -9.25 6.35
N THR A 21 -17.30 -7.94 6.29
CA THR A 21 -17.69 -7.17 5.10
C THR A 21 -16.65 -6.08 4.90
N LEU A 22 -16.08 -6.01 3.70
CA LEU A 22 -15.13 -4.98 3.31
C LEU A 22 -15.87 -3.79 2.72
N VAL A 23 -15.60 -2.59 3.22
CA VAL A 23 -16.26 -1.35 2.77
C VAL A 23 -15.26 -0.48 2.02
N GLY A 24 -15.65 -0.07 0.81
CA GLY A 24 -14.83 0.76 -0.06
C GLY A 24 -15.57 1.90 -0.73
N THR A 25 -14.82 2.70 -1.47
CA THR A 25 -15.33 3.78 -2.28
C THR A 25 -14.77 3.67 -3.69
N LEU A 26 -15.68 3.56 -4.65
CA LEU A 26 -15.41 3.58 -6.07
C LEU A 26 -15.51 5.03 -6.59
N GLU A 27 -14.41 5.56 -7.11
CA GLU A 27 -14.38 6.79 -7.89
C GLU A 27 -14.38 6.42 -9.37
N HIS A 28 -15.47 6.67 -10.09
CA HIS A 28 -15.61 6.25 -11.48
C HIS A 28 -16.15 7.33 -12.42
N SER A 29 -15.88 7.15 -13.71
CA SER A 29 -16.29 8.04 -14.79
C SER A 29 -17.05 7.29 -15.90
N GLY A 30 -18.33 7.01 -15.64
CA GLY A 30 -19.22 6.33 -16.59
C GLY A 30 -19.14 4.80 -16.53
N LYS A 31 -19.24 4.14 -17.70
CA LYS A 31 -19.24 2.66 -17.82
C LYS A 31 -17.93 2.06 -17.31
N THR A 32 -17.99 0.89 -16.68
CA THR A 32 -16.85 0.23 -16.00
C THR A 32 -16.23 -0.91 -16.80
N GLU A 33 -17.02 -1.54 -17.68
CA GLU A 33 -16.64 -2.78 -18.38
C GLU A 33 -15.32 -2.67 -19.15
N GLY A 34 -14.38 -3.57 -18.83
CA GLY A 34 -13.06 -3.67 -19.44
C GLY A 34 -12.10 -2.51 -19.10
N LYS A 35 -12.52 -1.56 -18.26
CA LYS A 35 -11.66 -0.42 -17.91
C LYS A 35 -10.57 -0.82 -16.92
N LYS A 36 -9.44 -0.12 -17.03
CA LYS A 36 -8.38 -0.15 -16.04
C LYS A 36 -8.80 0.61 -14.78
N ILE A 37 -8.51 0.06 -13.62
CA ILE A 37 -8.79 0.69 -12.31
C ILE A 37 -7.54 0.69 -11.43
N ALA A 38 -7.43 1.72 -10.60
CA ALA A 38 -6.45 1.81 -9.52
C ALA A 38 -6.98 1.22 -8.21
N LEU A 39 -6.22 0.36 -7.55
CA LEU A 39 -6.51 -0.11 -6.20
C LEU A 39 -5.62 0.62 -5.18
N ILE A 40 -6.22 1.24 -4.16
CA ILE A 40 -5.51 2.07 -3.18
C ILE A 40 -5.67 1.49 -1.78
N LEU A 41 -4.54 1.20 -1.12
CA LEU A 41 -4.48 0.46 0.14
C LEU A 41 -3.90 1.33 1.26
N HIS A 42 -4.52 1.28 2.45
CA HIS A 42 -4.03 2.01 3.63
C HIS A 42 -3.04 1.18 4.45
N GLY A 43 -2.29 1.85 5.34
CA GLY A 43 -1.35 1.21 6.26
C GLY A 43 -1.98 0.65 7.54
N SER A 44 -1.13 0.13 8.42
CA SER A 44 -1.50 -0.42 9.73
C SER A 44 -2.36 0.56 10.54
N GLY A 45 -3.46 0.07 11.12
CA GLY A 45 -4.39 0.86 11.92
C GLY A 45 -5.06 2.04 11.20
N GLY A 46 -4.91 2.15 9.87
CA GLY A 46 -5.42 3.24 9.06
C GLY A 46 -6.88 3.08 8.64
N HIS A 47 -7.25 3.84 7.62
CA HIS A 47 -8.52 3.71 6.89
C HIS A 47 -8.35 4.30 5.47
N LYS A 48 -9.27 3.99 4.56
CA LYS A 48 -9.24 4.34 3.14
C LYS A 48 -9.24 5.85 2.83
N ASP A 49 -9.49 6.70 3.82
CA ASP A 49 -9.52 8.16 3.68
C ASP A 49 -8.45 8.88 4.53
N TYR A 50 -7.45 8.15 5.04
CA TYR A 50 -6.57 8.66 6.10
C TYR A 50 -5.48 9.66 5.65
N VAL A 51 -4.47 9.19 4.91
CA VAL A 51 -3.22 9.94 4.63
C VAL A 51 -3.38 10.79 3.37
N TYR A 52 -3.34 10.13 2.22
CA TYR A 52 -3.47 10.74 0.88
C TYR A 52 -4.49 10.01 0.01
N GLN A 53 -5.00 8.85 0.45
CA GLN A 53 -5.77 7.90 -0.33
C GLN A 53 -7.00 8.53 -0.99
N LYS A 54 -7.82 9.28 -0.24
CA LYS A 54 -8.98 10.00 -0.79
C LYS A 54 -8.61 11.03 -1.85
N ARG A 55 -7.56 11.82 -1.61
CA ARG A 55 -7.09 12.85 -2.55
C ARG A 55 -6.54 12.21 -3.82
N LEU A 56 -5.81 11.11 -3.68
CA LEU A 56 -5.26 10.35 -4.80
C LEU A 56 -6.37 9.77 -5.67
N ALA A 57 -7.37 9.12 -5.06
CA ALA A 57 -8.51 8.52 -5.76
C ALA A 57 -9.24 9.53 -6.67
N GLN A 58 -9.33 10.78 -6.23
CA GLN A 58 -9.99 11.87 -6.96
C GLN A 58 -9.12 12.46 -8.08
N ARG A 59 -7.78 12.31 -8.02
CA ARG A 59 -6.82 12.96 -8.94
C ARG A 59 -6.12 11.99 -9.90
N LEU A 60 -6.22 10.68 -9.68
CA LEU A 60 -5.72 9.71 -10.64
C LEU A 60 -6.44 9.87 -11.99
N PRO A 61 -5.78 9.64 -13.12
CA PRO A 61 -6.38 9.80 -14.44
C PRO A 61 -7.15 8.54 -14.91
N VAL A 62 -7.41 7.61 -13.99
CA VAL A 62 -8.20 6.37 -14.16
C VAL A 62 -9.22 6.25 -13.04
N ASP A 63 -10.22 5.39 -13.20
CA ASP A 63 -11.13 5.05 -12.11
C ASP A 63 -10.31 4.45 -10.94
N SER A 64 -10.81 4.56 -9.72
CA SER A 64 -10.08 4.04 -8.56
C SER A 64 -11.01 3.46 -7.51
N PHE A 65 -10.51 2.46 -6.81
CA PHE A 65 -11.15 1.84 -5.67
C PHE A 65 -10.21 1.90 -4.47
N ARG A 66 -10.74 2.34 -3.34
CA ARG A 66 -10.05 2.33 -2.04
C ARG A 66 -10.97 1.68 -1.02
N PHE A 67 -10.43 0.87 -0.12
CA PHE A 67 -11.24 0.17 0.86
C PHE A 67 -10.57 0.11 2.22
N ASP A 68 -11.38 -0.11 3.24
CA ASP A 68 -10.92 -0.37 4.59
C ASP A 68 -10.61 -1.87 4.72
N PHE A 69 -9.38 -2.24 5.10
CA PHE A 69 -9.04 -3.62 5.44
C PHE A 69 -9.93 -4.14 6.57
N ARG A 70 -10.09 -5.46 6.69
CA ARG A 70 -10.94 -6.05 7.74
C ARG A 70 -10.58 -5.52 9.13
N GLY A 71 -11.61 -5.26 9.92
CA GLY A 71 -11.50 -4.68 11.27
C GLY A 71 -11.03 -3.21 11.31
N CYS A 72 -10.95 -2.52 10.16
CA CYS A 72 -10.66 -1.09 10.10
C CYS A 72 -11.92 -0.28 9.74
N HIS A 73 -12.12 0.83 10.45
CA HIS A 73 -13.14 1.85 10.19
C HIS A 73 -14.57 1.33 9.94
N GLU A 74 -15.00 1.22 8.68
CA GLU A 74 -16.32 0.77 8.26
C GLU A 74 -16.37 -0.72 7.93
N SER A 75 -15.23 -1.36 7.66
CA SER A 75 -15.15 -2.80 7.46
C SER A 75 -15.29 -3.55 8.79
N THR A 76 -16.10 -4.60 8.78
CA THR A 76 -16.28 -5.46 9.95
C THR A 76 -15.13 -6.46 10.10
N GLY A 77 -15.21 -7.35 11.08
CA GLY A 77 -14.15 -8.31 11.41
C GLY A 77 -13.18 -7.79 12.48
N THR A 78 -12.06 -8.48 12.65
CA THR A 78 -11.06 -8.17 13.69
C THR A 78 -9.74 -7.77 13.05
N TRP A 79 -9.25 -6.59 13.40
CA TRP A 79 -7.92 -6.13 12.97
C TRP A 79 -6.82 -6.84 13.78
N ARG A 80 -5.74 -7.21 13.11
CA ARG A 80 -4.55 -7.81 13.76
C ARG A 80 -3.29 -7.27 13.11
N GLU A 81 -2.30 -6.86 13.90
CA GLU A 81 -1.03 -6.37 13.36
C GLU A 81 -0.28 -7.46 12.59
N GLY A 82 -0.32 -8.70 13.11
CA GLY A 82 0.43 -9.82 12.55
C GLY A 82 -0.14 -10.47 11.27
N ALA A 83 -1.30 -10.03 10.80
CA ALA A 83 -2.08 -10.75 9.79
C ALA A 83 -1.91 -10.19 8.36
N ILE A 84 -0.68 -10.11 7.85
CA ILE A 84 -0.42 -9.69 6.46
C ILE A 84 -1.14 -10.59 5.46
N ASP A 85 -1.25 -11.88 5.76
CA ASP A 85 -1.98 -12.83 4.91
C ASP A 85 -3.49 -12.59 4.86
N ALA A 86 -4.08 -12.09 5.94
CA ALA A 86 -5.47 -11.63 5.91
C ALA A 86 -5.63 -10.38 5.02
N ASP A 87 -4.65 -9.47 5.01
CA ASP A 87 -4.68 -8.33 4.09
C ASP A 87 -4.55 -8.78 2.63
N ILE A 88 -3.71 -9.79 2.34
CA ILE A 88 -3.58 -10.37 0.98
C ILE A 88 -4.89 -11.00 0.54
N GLU A 89 -5.56 -11.74 1.45
CA GLU A 89 -6.89 -12.30 1.22
C GLU A 89 -7.91 -11.19 0.93
N ASP A 90 -7.93 -10.12 1.73
CA ASP A 90 -8.81 -8.96 1.52
C ASP A 90 -8.58 -8.30 0.15
N ILE A 91 -7.31 -8.15 -0.27
CA ILE A 91 -6.97 -7.62 -1.61
C ILE A 91 -7.59 -8.53 -2.66
N GLN A 92 -7.42 -9.85 -2.56
CA GLN A 92 -7.96 -10.79 -3.55
C GLN A 92 -9.50 -10.71 -3.62
N VAL A 93 -10.19 -10.66 -2.48
CA VAL A 93 -11.66 -10.51 -2.43
C VAL A 93 -12.12 -9.23 -3.13
N VAL A 94 -11.41 -8.12 -2.93
CA VAL A 94 -11.71 -6.86 -3.61
C VAL A 94 -11.44 -6.95 -5.11
N VAL A 95 -10.33 -7.56 -5.53
CA VAL A 95 -10.00 -7.74 -6.94
C VAL A 95 -11.05 -8.60 -7.65
N ASP A 96 -11.44 -9.72 -7.04
CA ASP A 96 -12.48 -10.60 -7.59
C ASP A 96 -13.82 -9.87 -7.69
N PHE A 97 -14.22 -9.12 -6.66
CA PHE A 97 -15.45 -8.33 -6.70
C PHE A 97 -15.43 -7.29 -7.84
N LEU A 98 -14.34 -6.53 -7.98
CA LEU A 98 -14.20 -5.52 -9.04
C LEU A 98 -14.23 -6.15 -10.44
N LYS A 99 -13.58 -7.31 -10.61
CA LYS A 99 -13.54 -8.09 -11.84
C LYS A 99 -14.90 -8.69 -12.20
N GLU A 100 -15.56 -9.34 -11.25
CA GLU A 100 -16.80 -10.09 -11.52
C GLU A 100 -18.04 -9.19 -11.57
N THR A 101 -18.10 -8.17 -10.72
CA THR A 101 -19.29 -7.30 -10.61
C THR A 101 -19.26 -6.14 -11.61
N TYR A 102 -18.08 -5.58 -11.85
CA TYR A 102 -17.92 -4.37 -12.67
C TYR A 102 -17.08 -4.58 -13.93
N ALA A 103 -16.55 -5.78 -14.16
CA ALA A 103 -15.66 -6.10 -15.28
C ALA A 103 -14.43 -5.18 -15.35
N TYR A 104 -13.97 -4.66 -14.20
CA TYR A 104 -12.74 -3.90 -14.12
C TYR A 104 -11.51 -4.79 -14.25
N VAL A 105 -10.41 -4.20 -14.73
CA VAL A 105 -9.07 -4.80 -14.73
C VAL A 105 -8.17 -3.96 -13.84
N VAL A 106 -7.60 -4.53 -12.78
CA VAL A 106 -6.70 -3.79 -11.87
C VAL A 106 -5.36 -3.57 -12.58
N ASP A 107 -5.01 -2.30 -12.79
CA ASP A 107 -3.82 -1.92 -13.57
C ASP A 107 -2.72 -1.31 -12.71
N ILE A 108 -3.11 -0.56 -11.67
CA ILE A 108 -2.19 0.04 -10.71
C ILE A 108 -2.63 -0.27 -9.28
N ILE A 109 -1.67 -0.63 -8.44
CA ILE A 109 -1.88 -0.73 -6.99
C ILE A 109 -1.03 0.34 -6.30
N VAL A 110 -1.63 1.09 -5.39
CA VAL A 110 -0.94 2.09 -4.56
C VAL A 110 -1.08 1.70 -3.10
N GLY A 111 0.00 1.25 -2.48
CA GLY A 111 0.03 0.90 -1.07
C GLY A 111 0.75 1.93 -0.22
N HIS A 112 0.25 2.15 0.99
CA HIS A 112 0.95 2.90 2.04
C HIS A 112 1.39 1.97 3.18
N SER A 113 2.65 2.09 3.61
CA SER A 113 3.19 1.40 4.78
C SER A 113 2.93 -0.12 4.69
N ARG A 114 2.26 -0.71 5.68
CA ARG A 114 1.81 -2.11 5.65
C ARG A 114 1.04 -2.49 4.38
N GLY A 115 0.18 -1.60 3.85
CA GLY A 115 -0.58 -1.86 2.63
C GLY A 115 0.31 -2.07 1.40
N SER A 116 1.52 -1.50 1.37
CA SER A 116 2.50 -1.77 0.31
C SER A 116 3.11 -3.18 0.44
N ILE A 117 3.32 -3.66 1.67
CA ILE A 117 3.80 -5.02 1.93
C ILE A 117 2.74 -6.01 1.45
N SER A 118 1.49 -5.83 1.87
CA SER A 118 0.37 -6.68 1.47
C SER A 118 0.17 -6.68 -0.06
N ALA A 119 0.26 -5.51 -0.72
CA ALA A 119 0.25 -5.42 -2.18
C ALA A 119 1.41 -6.16 -2.85
N MET A 120 2.63 -5.98 -2.34
CA MET A 120 3.83 -6.63 -2.89
C MET A 120 3.68 -8.15 -2.83
N HIS A 121 3.23 -8.69 -1.70
CA HIS A 121 2.98 -10.12 -1.57
C HIS A 121 1.87 -10.58 -2.52
N TRP A 122 0.74 -9.87 -2.58
CA TRP A 122 -0.34 -10.20 -3.52
C TRP A 122 0.15 -10.21 -4.97
N LEU A 123 0.97 -9.25 -5.38
CA LEU A 123 1.60 -9.19 -6.70
C LEU A 123 2.53 -10.40 -6.96
N CYS A 124 3.19 -10.92 -5.93
CA CYS A 124 4.06 -12.09 -6.04
C CYS A 124 3.29 -13.42 -6.11
N THR A 125 2.07 -13.49 -5.57
CA THR A 125 1.39 -14.76 -5.33
C THR A 125 0.08 -14.95 -6.07
N SER A 126 -0.61 -13.87 -6.46
CA SER A 126 -1.91 -13.97 -7.15
C SER A 126 -1.74 -14.10 -8.66
N PRO A 127 -2.45 -15.03 -9.33
CA PRO A 127 -2.53 -15.06 -10.80
C PRO A 127 -3.14 -13.79 -11.41
N ASP A 128 -4.07 -13.13 -10.72
CA ASP A 128 -4.72 -11.90 -11.22
C ASP A 128 -3.75 -10.72 -11.29
N ALA A 129 -2.61 -10.80 -10.59
CA ALA A 129 -1.53 -9.83 -10.68
C ALA A 129 -0.92 -9.72 -12.09
N ALA A 130 -1.16 -10.70 -12.97
CA ALA A 130 -0.70 -10.67 -14.36
C ALA A 130 -1.24 -9.45 -15.15
N SER A 131 -2.37 -8.88 -14.72
CA SER A 131 -2.96 -7.69 -15.33
C SER A 131 -2.41 -6.37 -14.80
N VAL A 132 -1.72 -6.38 -13.65
CA VAL A 132 -1.14 -5.19 -13.04
C VAL A 132 0.12 -4.79 -13.79
N SER A 133 0.20 -3.51 -14.16
CA SER A 133 1.34 -2.94 -14.89
C SER A 133 2.13 -1.93 -14.07
N ALA A 134 1.54 -1.41 -12.99
CA ALA A 134 2.14 -0.40 -12.12
C ALA A 134 1.93 -0.68 -10.63
N PHE A 135 2.95 -0.42 -9.82
CA PHE A 135 2.89 -0.49 -8.36
C PHE A 135 3.54 0.74 -7.72
N VAL A 136 2.86 1.35 -6.75
CA VAL A 136 3.38 2.47 -5.98
C VAL A 136 3.50 2.06 -4.52
N ASN A 137 4.74 2.01 -4.06
CA ASN A 137 5.14 1.70 -2.71
C ASN A 137 5.43 3.01 -1.95
N VAL A 138 4.62 3.36 -0.95
CA VAL A 138 4.83 4.56 -0.14
C VAL A 138 5.16 4.19 1.31
N SER A 139 6.35 4.56 1.78
CA SER A 139 6.77 4.42 3.19
C SER A 139 6.72 3.00 3.77
N SER A 140 7.02 1.96 2.97
CA SER A 140 6.96 0.58 3.48
C SER A 140 8.28 0.08 4.03
N ARG A 141 8.17 -0.83 4.99
CA ARG A 141 9.31 -1.51 5.62
C ARG A 141 9.70 -2.71 4.77
N TYR A 142 10.96 -2.76 4.39
CA TYR A 142 11.58 -3.91 3.77
C TYR A 142 12.05 -4.90 4.86
N ARG A 143 12.75 -4.41 5.87
CA ARG A 143 13.33 -5.20 6.97
C ARG A 143 12.31 -5.42 8.07
N LEU A 144 11.35 -6.33 7.86
CA LEU A 144 10.24 -6.54 8.78
C LEU A 144 10.72 -6.97 10.18
N GLU A 145 11.81 -7.73 10.26
CA GLU A 145 12.45 -8.16 11.50
C GLU A 145 12.85 -6.97 12.39
N LYS A 146 13.22 -5.83 11.78
CA LYS A 146 13.55 -4.59 12.49
C LYS A 146 12.34 -3.90 13.13
N LEU A 147 11.11 -4.32 12.81
CA LEU A 147 9.95 -3.87 13.54
C LEU A 147 10.00 -4.35 14.99
N LEU A 148 10.44 -5.59 15.25
CA LEU A 148 10.48 -6.14 16.61
C LEU A 148 11.49 -5.40 17.51
N ASP A 149 12.57 -4.88 16.92
CA ASP A 149 13.56 -4.05 17.61
C ASP A 149 12.98 -2.69 18.04
N THR A 150 11.93 -2.21 17.37
CA THR A 150 11.35 -0.87 17.53
C THR A 150 9.87 -0.89 17.95
N ALA A 151 9.30 -2.09 18.15
CA ALA A 151 7.90 -2.29 18.47
C ALA A 151 7.63 -1.86 19.90
N VAL A 152 7.18 -0.61 20.07
CA VAL A 152 6.73 -0.06 21.36
C VAL A 152 5.61 -0.88 22.02
N TRP A 153 4.92 -1.70 21.23
CA TRP A 153 3.85 -2.58 21.69
C TRP A 153 4.32 -3.95 22.20
N LEU A 154 5.60 -4.30 22.03
CA LEU A 154 6.17 -5.57 22.47
C LEU A 154 7.23 -5.35 23.57
N THR A 155 6.76 -4.96 24.76
CA THR A 155 7.61 -4.71 25.94
C THR A 155 8.10 -6.02 26.57
N GLU A 156 9.06 -5.93 27.50
CA GLU A 156 9.50 -7.10 28.28
C GLU A 156 8.35 -7.73 29.08
N GLU A 157 7.45 -6.91 29.61
CA GLU A 157 6.22 -7.38 30.27
C GLU A 157 5.31 -8.13 29.29
N SER A 158 5.08 -7.59 28.10
CA SER A 158 4.31 -8.29 27.05
C SER A 158 4.95 -9.63 26.69
N ARG A 159 6.27 -9.70 26.59
CA ARG A 159 7.01 -10.96 26.30
C ARG A 159 6.84 -11.98 27.42
N GLU A 160 6.89 -11.55 28.67
CA GLU A 160 6.67 -12.43 29.82
C GLU A 160 5.22 -12.94 29.88
N LEU A 161 4.24 -12.10 29.56
CA LEU A 161 2.83 -12.50 29.44
C LEU A 161 2.63 -13.50 28.29
N LEU A 162 3.28 -13.29 27.14
CA LEU A 162 3.28 -14.28 26.05
C LEU A 162 3.83 -15.64 26.54
N ARG A 163 4.94 -15.63 27.28
CA ARG A 163 5.60 -16.86 27.78
C ARG A 163 4.78 -17.60 28.84
N THR A 164 4.12 -16.87 29.74
CA THR A 164 3.45 -17.44 30.92
C THR A 164 1.96 -17.72 30.71
N GLN A 165 1.28 -16.87 29.92
CA GLN A 165 -0.17 -16.91 29.70
C GLN A 165 -0.53 -17.25 28.24
N GLY A 166 0.42 -17.19 27.31
CA GLY A 166 0.21 -17.44 25.88
C GLY A 166 -0.38 -16.25 25.11
N TYR A 167 -0.70 -15.15 25.80
CA TYR A 167 -1.19 -13.91 25.18
C TYR A 167 -0.98 -12.69 26.09
N TYR A 168 -1.06 -11.49 25.50
CA TYR A 168 -1.27 -10.24 26.25
C TYR A 168 -2.32 -9.36 25.56
N LEU A 169 -2.84 -8.38 26.30
CA LEU A 169 -3.79 -7.40 25.78
C LEU A 169 -3.06 -6.13 25.37
N TRP A 170 -3.03 -5.87 24.07
CA TRP A 170 -2.47 -4.65 23.52
C TRP A 170 -3.56 -3.60 23.32
N SER A 171 -3.41 -2.46 23.99
CA SER A 171 -4.27 -1.30 23.77
C SER A 171 -3.67 -0.41 22.69
N THR A 172 -4.40 -0.19 21.60
CA THR A 172 -3.94 0.60 20.45
C THR A 172 -5.08 1.39 19.83
N THR A 173 -4.79 2.15 18.78
CA THR A 173 -5.79 2.91 18.01
C THR A 173 -5.86 2.37 16.58
N VAL A 174 -7.05 1.94 16.17
CA VAL A 174 -7.34 1.51 14.79
C VAL A 174 -8.44 2.41 14.23
N ALA A 175 -8.19 3.01 13.06
CA ALA A 175 -9.09 3.96 12.41
C ALA A 175 -9.58 5.08 13.36
N ARG A 176 -8.65 5.62 14.17
CA ARG A 176 -8.90 6.65 15.20
C ARG A 176 -9.82 6.23 16.36
N LYS A 177 -10.09 4.93 16.51
CA LYS A 177 -10.86 4.37 17.62
C LYS A 177 -9.93 3.56 18.53
N PRO A 178 -9.98 3.75 19.86
CA PRO A 178 -9.23 2.90 20.79
C PRO A 178 -9.79 1.47 20.72
N VAL A 179 -8.89 0.49 20.65
CA VAL A 179 -9.21 -0.93 20.62
C VAL A 179 -8.27 -1.68 21.55
N GLN A 180 -8.75 -2.79 22.11
CA GLN A 180 -7.94 -3.72 22.87
C GLN A 180 -7.89 -5.04 22.11
N LEU A 181 -6.68 -5.50 21.84
CA LEU A 181 -6.42 -6.64 20.97
C LEU A 181 -5.67 -7.70 21.75
N LYS A 182 -6.06 -8.95 21.54
CA LYS A 182 -5.37 -10.09 22.11
C LYS A 182 -4.27 -10.52 21.14
N VAL A 183 -3.02 -10.39 21.57
CA VAL A 183 -1.85 -10.78 20.80
C VAL A 183 -1.32 -12.09 21.36
N TYR A 184 -1.17 -13.08 20.49
CA TYR A 184 -0.65 -14.41 20.82
C TYR A 184 0.79 -14.58 20.33
N ASP A 185 1.49 -15.56 20.89
CA ASP A 185 2.89 -15.84 20.52
C ASP A 185 3.04 -16.18 19.03
N GLY A 186 2.14 -17.03 18.52
CA GLY A 186 2.09 -17.40 17.10
C GLY A 186 1.76 -16.24 16.14
N ASP A 187 1.20 -15.13 16.62
CA ASP A 187 0.95 -13.96 15.76
C ASP A 187 2.27 -13.29 15.33
N LEU A 188 3.28 -13.30 16.19
CA LEU A 188 4.60 -12.72 15.90
C LEU A 188 5.36 -13.55 14.87
N GLU A 189 5.41 -14.87 15.08
CA GLU A 189 6.05 -15.80 14.15
C GLU A 189 5.36 -15.74 12.78
N ARG A 190 4.02 -15.76 12.77
CA ARG A 190 3.22 -15.61 11.55
C ARG A 190 3.53 -14.31 10.85
N PHE A 191 3.60 -13.19 11.57
CA PHE A 191 3.91 -11.89 11.00
C PHE A 191 5.29 -11.86 10.33
N MET A 192 6.32 -12.40 10.99
CA MET A 192 7.66 -12.47 10.43
C MET A 192 7.74 -13.37 9.20
N LYS A 193 7.09 -14.53 9.26
CA LYS A 193 7.14 -15.51 8.16
C LYS A 193 6.34 -15.09 6.95
N LEU A 194 5.13 -14.55 7.17
CA LEU A 194 4.21 -14.19 6.07
C LEU A 194 4.48 -12.79 5.53
N GLY A 195 5.15 -11.93 6.31
CA GLY A 195 5.64 -10.64 5.86
C GLY A 195 7.10 -10.66 5.39
N ASP A 196 7.67 -11.85 5.12
CA ASP A 196 9.01 -11.96 4.53
C ASP A 196 9.05 -11.31 3.16
N THR A 197 9.66 -10.13 3.11
CA THR A 197 9.78 -9.31 1.91
C THR A 197 10.76 -9.89 0.89
N SER A 198 11.57 -10.89 1.26
CA SER A 198 12.55 -11.50 0.37
C SER A 198 11.93 -12.19 -0.85
N ILE A 199 10.63 -12.54 -0.77
CA ILE A 199 9.85 -13.06 -1.90
C ILE A 199 9.91 -12.14 -3.13
N VAL A 200 10.09 -10.83 -2.93
CA VAL A 200 10.18 -9.83 -4.00
C VAL A 200 11.27 -10.17 -5.03
N TRP A 201 12.39 -10.74 -4.57
CA TRP A 201 13.54 -11.06 -5.43
C TRP A 201 13.26 -12.18 -6.41
N THR A 202 12.33 -13.08 -6.07
CA THR A 202 12.13 -14.33 -6.82
C THR A 202 10.78 -14.40 -7.50
N ARG A 203 9.76 -13.68 -7.00
CA ARG A 203 8.38 -13.82 -7.47
C ARG A 203 7.77 -12.52 -7.99
N PHE A 204 8.34 -11.35 -7.69
CA PHE A 204 7.73 -10.10 -8.11
C PHE A 204 7.65 -10.02 -9.65
N PRO A 205 6.50 -9.64 -10.24
CA PRO A 205 6.33 -9.63 -11.69
C PRO A 205 7.38 -8.76 -12.38
N LYS A 206 8.09 -9.33 -13.36
CA LYS A 206 9.23 -8.67 -14.02
C LYS A 206 8.83 -7.44 -14.84
N GLY A 207 7.60 -7.38 -15.34
CA GLY A 207 7.09 -6.29 -16.20
C GLY A 207 6.45 -5.12 -15.46
N VAL A 208 6.21 -5.23 -14.15
CA VAL A 208 5.54 -4.17 -13.38
C VAL A 208 6.50 -3.00 -13.17
N ASN A 209 6.06 -1.80 -13.53
CA ASN A 209 6.78 -0.57 -13.21
C ASN A 209 6.52 -0.18 -11.75
N VAL A 210 7.55 0.25 -11.04
CA VAL A 210 7.45 0.51 -9.59
C VAL A 210 7.91 1.93 -9.25
N LEU A 211 7.11 2.67 -8.49
CA LEU A 211 7.54 3.89 -7.80
C LEU A 211 7.66 3.60 -6.31
N THR A 212 8.82 3.82 -5.72
CA THR A 212 9.00 3.83 -4.26
C THR A 212 9.14 5.27 -3.79
N VAL A 213 8.26 5.70 -2.88
CA VAL A 213 8.31 7.03 -2.27
C VAL A 213 8.53 6.92 -0.78
N HIS A 214 9.51 7.64 -0.24
CA HIS A 214 9.83 7.61 1.19
C HIS A 214 10.24 8.97 1.71
N GLY A 215 9.76 9.35 2.89
CA GLY A 215 10.16 10.60 3.53
C GLY A 215 11.48 10.46 4.29
N LEU A 216 12.37 11.45 4.19
CA LEU A 216 13.67 11.41 4.88
C LEU A 216 13.54 11.51 6.42
N ASP A 217 12.48 12.14 6.93
CA ASP A 217 12.19 12.28 8.37
C ASP A 217 11.27 11.14 8.87
N ASP A 218 11.17 10.02 8.16
CA ASP A 218 10.32 8.90 8.57
C ASP A 218 10.87 8.21 9.84
N ALA A 219 10.29 8.60 10.98
CA ALA A 219 10.62 8.04 12.29
C ALA A 219 9.96 6.68 12.57
N ILE A 220 9.10 6.19 11.69
CA ILE A 220 8.42 4.89 11.84
C ILE A 220 9.17 3.82 11.05
N VAL A 221 9.42 4.08 9.78
CA VAL A 221 10.14 3.17 8.89
C VAL A 221 11.43 3.85 8.42
N PRO A 222 12.61 3.32 8.77
CA PRO A 222 13.87 3.89 8.34
C PRO A 222 13.96 4.03 6.83
N VAL A 223 14.41 5.20 6.34
CA VAL A 223 14.56 5.49 4.90
C VAL A 223 15.45 4.48 4.16
N TYR A 224 16.38 3.85 4.86
CA TYR A 224 17.24 2.80 4.29
C TYR A 224 16.42 1.65 3.68
N ASP A 225 15.22 1.36 4.19
CA ASP A 225 14.35 0.34 3.63
C ASP A 225 13.92 0.67 2.18
N ALA A 226 13.78 1.95 1.84
CA ALA A 226 13.51 2.39 0.47
C ALA A 226 14.67 2.06 -0.49
N THR A 227 15.91 2.05 0.01
CA THR A 227 17.09 1.65 -0.79
C THR A 227 17.11 0.16 -1.06
N LEU A 228 16.67 -0.67 -0.09
CA LEU A 228 16.55 -2.12 -0.27
C LEU A 228 15.44 -2.47 -1.27
N TRP A 229 14.31 -1.76 -1.20
CA TRP A 229 13.28 -1.86 -2.22
C TRP A 229 13.80 -1.48 -3.61
N ALA A 230 14.58 -0.40 -3.73
CA ALA A 230 15.17 -0.01 -5.00
C ALA A 230 16.07 -1.12 -5.57
N GLN A 231 16.97 -1.68 -4.75
CA GLN A 231 17.83 -2.79 -5.16
C GLN A 231 17.03 -4.00 -5.67
N ALA A 232 15.93 -4.34 -4.98
CA ALA A 232 15.05 -5.44 -5.39
C ALA A 232 14.36 -5.17 -6.74
N TYR A 233 13.83 -3.96 -6.92
CA TYR A 233 13.01 -3.66 -8.08
C TYR A 233 13.81 -3.31 -9.34
N GLU A 234 15.03 -2.77 -9.21
CA GLU A 234 15.90 -2.38 -10.33
C GLU A 234 16.49 -3.57 -11.11
N GLN A 235 16.57 -4.76 -10.50
CA GLN A 235 17.12 -5.95 -11.15
C GLN A 235 16.16 -6.63 -12.15
N ARG A 236 14.96 -6.08 -12.33
CA ARG A 236 13.93 -6.65 -13.18
C ARG A 236 13.97 -6.03 -14.58
N HIS A 237 13.52 -6.79 -15.56
CA HIS A 237 13.31 -6.34 -16.93
C HIS A 237 12.10 -7.07 -17.52
N PRO A 238 11.17 -6.39 -18.23
CA PRO A 238 11.27 -5.01 -18.73
C PRO A 238 10.78 -3.93 -17.75
N GLY A 239 10.36 -4.27 -16.53
CA GLY A 239 9.84 -3.31 -15.56
C GLY A 239 10.89 -2.29 -15.11
N THR A 240 10.46 -1.05 -14.93
CA THR A 240 11.28 0.06 -14.41
C THR A 240 11.08 0.24 -12.91
N HIS A 241 12.05 0.87 -12.26
CA HIS A 241 11.93 1.32 -10.87
C HIS A 241 12.31 2.78 -10.72
N ASN A 242 11.51 3.54 -9.97
CA ASN A 242 11.81 4.90 -9.59
C ASN A 242 11.86 5.07 -8.07
N LEU A 243 12.95 5.65 -7.55
CA LEU A 243 13.11 5.98 -6.14
C LEU A 243 12.89 7.47 -5.88
N HIS A 244 11.86 7.83 -5.13
CA HIS A 244 11.58 9.21 -4.73
C HIS A 244 11.80 9.39 -3.22
N LEU A 245 12.90 10.03 -2.84
CA LEU A 245 13.14 10.43 -1.46
C LEU A 245 12.68 11.87 -1.27
N VAL A 246 11.85 12.12 -0.27
CA VAL A 246 11.23 13.44 -0.04
C VAL A 246 11.81 14.07 1.21
N GLU A 247 12.50 15.20 1.03
CA GLU A 247 13.03 16.00 2.13
C GLU A 247 11.91 16.48 3.07
N ASP A 248 12.26 16.66 4.34
CA ASP A 248 11.38 17.15 5.40
C ASP A 248 10.05 16.39 5.57
N CYS A 249 9.93 15.16 5.04
CA CYS A 249 8.72 14.35 5.09
C CYS A 249 8.86 13.19 6.06
N GLY A 250 7.88 13.03 6.96
CA GLY A 250 7.75 11.83 7.79
C GLY A 250 6.80 10.79 7.20
N HIS A 251 6.56 9.71 7.94
CA HIS A 251 5.79 8.52 7.50
C HIS A 251 4.43 8.77 6.83
N ASN A 252 3.73 9.82 7.30
CA ASN A 252 2.35 10.13 6.90
C ASN A 252 2.24 11.45 6.11
N PHE A 253 3.37 12.04 5.67
CA PHE A 253 3.40 13.27 4.87
C PHE A 253 2.51 14.37 5.49
N SER A 254 2.62 14.56 6.80
CA SER A 254 1.61 15.30 7.59
C SER A 254 1.81 16.82 7.58
N LYS A 255 2.96 17.34 7.13
CA LYS A 255 3.16 18.80 7.06
C LYS A 255 2.28 19.39 5.94
N PRO A 256 1.88 20.67 6.02
CA PRO A 256 1.03 21.31 5.02
C PRO A 256 1.55 21.11 3.59
N GLY A 257 0.66 20.75 2.66
CA GLY A 257 0.99 20.55 1.25
C GLY A 257 1.69 19.22 0.90
N GLN A 258 2.29 18.49 1.84
CA GLN A 258 3.06 17.28 1.54
C GLN A 258 2.21 16.16 0.92
N ARG A 259 1.00 15.93 1.42
CA ARG A 259 0.05 14.96 0.81
C ARG A 259 -0.37 15.38 -0.59
N ASP A 260 -0.55 16.67 -0.84
CA ASP A 260 -0.92 17.16 -2.17
C ASP A 260 0.24 17.01 -3.16
N ALA A 261 1.46 17.31 -2.72
CA ALA A 261 2.69 17.08 -3.49
C ALA A 261 2.89 15.59 -3.80
N LEU A 262 2.74 14.71 -2.80
CA LEU A 262 2.81 13.27 -2.99
C LEU A 262 1.81 12.78 -4.04
N VAL A 263 0.56 13.23 -3.95
CA VAL A 263 -0.47 12.87 -4.94
C VAL A 263 -0.09 13.37 -6.34
N ALA A 264 0.42 14.60 -6.46
CA ALA A 264 0.88 15.12 -7.74
C ALA A 264 2.00 14.27 -8.36
N GLU A 265 2.96 13.81 -7.55
CA GLU A 265 4.04 12.95 -8.02
C GLU A 265 3.57 11.56 -8.45
N ILE A 266 2.67 10.94 -7.68
CA ILE A 266 2.11 9.64 -8.04
C ILE A 266 1.32 9.76 -9.35
N THR A 267 0.49 10.79 -9.50
CA THR A 267 -0.27 11.04 -10.73
C THR A 267 0.66 11.26 -11.91
N ARG A 268 1.69 12.12 -11.77
CA ARG A 268 2.67 12.37 -12.83
C ARG A 268 3.44 11.13 -13.24
N TRP A 269 3.92 10.34 -12.27
CA TRP A 269 4.61 9.09 -12.54
C TRP A 269 3.73 8.11 -13.30
N TYR A 270 2.46 8.00 -12.91
CA TYR A 270 1.51 7.12 -13.60
C TYR A 270 1.14 7.62 -15.01
N GLU A 271 1.13 8.92 -15.26
CA GLU A 271 1.00 9.46 -16.62
C GLU A 271 2.19 9.08 -17.51
N LEU A 272 3.43 9.21 -17.01
CA LEU A 272 4.61 8.76 -17.74
C LEU A 272 4.60 7.24 -17.96
N HIS A 273 4.14 6.46 -16.98
CA HIS A 273 3.93 5.02 -17.11
C HIS A 273 3.00 4.70 -18.29
N ARG A 274 1.83 5.34 -18.34
CA ARG A 274 0.82 5.14 -19.40
C ARG A 274 1.30 5.53 -20.79
N ASN A 275 2.28 6.42 -20.87
CA ASN A 275 2.91 6.87 -22.11
C ASN A 275 4.19 6.10 -22.44
N GLU A 276 4.56 5.07 -21.67
CA GLU A 276 5.79 4.27 -21.84
C GLU A 276 7.07 5.13 -21.78
N GLN A 277 7.06 6.18 -20.96
CA GLN A 277 8.13 7.17 -20.83
C GLN A 277 8.99 7.01 -19.57
N LEU A 278 8.72 5.99 -18.76
CA LEU A 278 9.51 5.75 -17.55
C LEU A 278 10.91 5.25 -17.87
N ARG A 279 11.86 5.66 -17.04
CA ARG A 279 13.23 5.15 -17.01
C ARG A 279 13.61 4.86 -15.56
N THR A 280 14.32 3.77 -15.35
CA THR A 280 14.81 3.41 -14.03
C THR A 280 15.73 4.50 -13.46
N GLY A 281 15.61 4.78 -12.16
CA GLY A 281 16.51 5.68 -11.43
C GLY A 281 15.79 6.55 -10.40
N VAL A 282 16.52 7.49 -9.80
CA VAL A 282 15.94 8.42 -8.83
C VAL A 282 14.85 9.26 -9.48
N TRP A 283 13.64 9.23 -8.92
CA TRP A 283 12.52 10.03 -9.38
C TRP A 283 12.84 11.50 -9.12
N ARG A 284 12.81 12.28 -10.21
CA ARG A 284 13.30 13.66 -10.32
C ARG A 284 14.83 13.81 -10.26
N THR A 285 15.50 13.34 -11.32
CA THR A 285 16.46 14.16 -12.08
C THR A 285 15.72 14.79 -13.26
N VAL A 286 14.95 15.86 -13.02
CA VAL A 286 14.62 16.78 -14.11
C VAL A 286 15.75 17.79 -14.11
N ALA A 287 16.72 17.64 -15.01
CA ALA A 287 17.55 18.78 -15.38
C ALA A 287 16.59 19.92 -15.75
N PRO A 288 16.75 21.14 -15.21
CA PRO A 288 15.94 22.25 -15.64
C PRO A 288 16.04 22.32 -17.17
N GLU A 289 14.91 22.36 -17.87
CA GLU A 289 14.90 22.68 -19.30
C GLU A 289 15.50 24.08 -19.59
N ASP A 290 15.89 24.81 -18.55
CA ASP A 290 16.62 26.08 -18.58
C ASP A 290 18.16 25.97 -18.43
N ALA A 291 18.75 24.77 -18.38
CA ALA A 291 20.21 24.61 -18.41
C ALA A 291 20.82 24.77 -19.82
N LYS A 292 20.21 25.56 -20.71
CA LYS A 292 20.93 26.24 -21.80
C LYS A 292 21.69 27.45 -21.25
N GLY A 293 22.48 27.20 -20.19
CA GLY A 293 23.51 28.12 -19.72
C GLY A 293 24.77 27.82 -20.49
N LYS A 294 25.14 28.73 -21.38
CA LYS A 294 26.40 28.77 -22.12
C LYS A 294 27.58 28.39 -21.20
N LEU A 295 28.37 27.41 -21.64
CA LEU A 295 29.81 27.45 -21.46
C LEU A 295 30.41 28.18 -22.67
#